data_AF-A0A8B6BNK5-F1
#
_entry.id   AF-A0A8B6BNK5-F1
#
_cell.length_a   1.000
_cell.length_b   1.000
_cell.length_c   1.000
_cell.angle_alpha   90.00
_cell.angle_beta   90.00
_cell.angle_gamma   90.00
#
_symmetry.space_group_name_H-M   'P 1'
#
loop_
_entity.id
_entity.type
_entity.pdbx_description
1 polymer ?
#
loop_
_entity_poly.entity_id
_entity_poly.type
_entity_poly.pdbx_seq_one_letter_code
_entity_poly.pdbx_strand_id
1 'polypeptide(L)'
;MEPEVLTEVPESLKRLIRLVTRGFYSIEHAIVIDLLVRNPCMKEDDIIELLKYDRKQLRSYINTLKSEKFLKFRMRVETDTEGKMTRHNYYFINYLMFVNVVKYKLDHVRRKIEMEERDNTSRASFKCPGCEKTFTDLEVDQLFDLSTQKFICTYCSEEVVEDESAVMQKDARTLLAKFNEQIEPIYVLLRECDGISLSQDILEPEPTDLKHTSRYVANSQILVYFYL
;
A
#
# COMPACT_ATOMS: atom_id res chain seq x y z
N MET A 1 16.20 20.62 -20.75
CA MET A 1 16.75 19.27 -20.62
C MET A 1 15.59 18.32 -20.87
N GLU A 2 15.58 17.62 -22.00
CA GLU A 2 14.58 16.59 -22.27
C GLU A 2 14.80 15.45 -21.25
N PRO A 3 13.73 14.88 -20.67
CA PRO A 3 13.88 13.83 -19.68
C PRO A 3 14.49 12.59 -20.36
N GLU A 4 15.65 12.17 -19.85
CA GLU A 4 16.39 11.01 -20.32
C GLU A 4 15.49 9.77 -20.22
N VAL A 5 15.17 9.19 -21.38
CA VAL A 5 14.24 8.06 -21.49
C VAL A 5 15.00 6.78 -21.16
N LEU A 6 14.66 6.14 -20.05
CA LEU A 6 15.37 4.95 -19.58
C LEU A 6 14.88 3.70 -20.34
N THR A 7 15.83 2.86 -20.78
CA THR A 7 15.59 1.61 -21.53
C THR A 7 15.53 0.37 -20.62
N GLU A 8 15.95 0.51 -19.36
CA GLU A 8 15.81 -0.53 -18.33
C GLU A 8 15.04 0.02 -17.13
N VAL A 9 14.33 -0.87 -16.41
CA VAL A 9 13.63 -0.48 -15.18
C VAL A 9 14.67 -0.11 -14.11
N PRO A 10 14.67 1.13 -13.59
CA PRO A 10 15.59 1.56 -12.54
C PRO A 10 15.49 0.70 -11.27
N GLU A 11 16.64 0.49 -10.61
CA GLU A 11 16.67 -0.32 -9.39
C GLU A 11 15.83 0.32 -8.26
N SER A 12 15.69 1.64 -8.22
CA SER A 12 14.82 2.36 -7.28
C SER A 12 13.36 1.92 -7.42
N LEU A 13 12.83 1.79 -8.65
CA LEU A 13 11.47 1.31 -8.90
C LEU A 13 11.30 -0.17 -8.52
N LYS A 14 12.31 -1.01 -8.80
CA LYS A 14 12.31 -2.42 -8.39
C LYS A 14 12.31 -2.57 -6.87
N ARG A 15 13.11 -1.76 -6.17
CA ARG A 15 13.16 -1.72 -4.70
C ARG A 15 11.83 -1.25 -4.12
N LEU A 16 11.25 -0.19 -4.69
CA LEU A 16 9.98 0.37 -4.24
C LEU A 16 8.84 -0.64 -4.33
N ILE A 17 8.68 -1.31 -5.49
CA ILE A 17 7.59 -2.28 -5.64
C ILE A 17 7.75 -3.49 -4.70
N ARG A 18 8.98 -3.97 -4.50
CA ARG A 18 9.25 -5.06 -3.54
C ARG A 18 8.95 -4.64 -2.10
N LEU A 19 9.34 -3.43 -1.71
CA LEU A 19 9.11 -2.92 -0.35
C LEU A 19 7.61 -2.75 -0.08
N VAL A 20 6.87 -2.13 -0.99
CA VAL A 20 5.43 -1.91 -0.85
C VAL A 20 4.65 -3.22 -0.84
N THR A 21 5.00 -4.15 -1.73
CA THR A 21 4.27 -5.43 -1.82
C THR A 21 4.50 -6.32 -0.60
N ARG A 22 5.73 -6.36 -0.05
CA ARG A 22 6.01 -7.08 1.21
C ARG A 22 5.46 -6.39 2.45
N GLY A 23 5.34 -5.05 2.42
CA GLY A 23 4.84 -4.29 3.56
C GLY A 23 3.32 -4.29 3.69
N PHE A 24 2.58 -4.27 2.58
CA PHE A 24 1.13 -4.06 2.58
C PHE A 24 0.30 -5.24 2.04
N TYR A 25 0.93 -6.20 1.37
CA TYR A 25 0.24 -7.35 0.77
C TYR A 25 0.81 -8.65 1.33
N SER A 26 0.09 -9.75 1.10
CA SER A 26 0.55 -11.07 1.56
C SER A 26 1.76 -11.56 0.77
N ILE A 27 2.44 -12.55 1.35
CA ILE A 27 3.67 -13.13 0.79
C ILE A 27 3.45 -13.67 -0.63
N GLU A 28 2.28 -14.24 -0.91
CA GLU A 28 1.93 -14.78 -2.23
C GLU A 28 1.91 -13.69 -3.31
N HIS A 29 1.42 -12.49 -2.97
CA HIS A 29 1.46 -11.35 -3.88
C HIS A 29 2.90 -10.87 -4.12
N ALA A 30 3.73 -10.84 -3.05
CA ALA A 30 5.13 -10.46 -3.15
C ALA A 30 5.92 -11.41 -4.05
N ILE A 31 5.67 -12.72 -3.96
CA ILE A 31 6.32 -13.74 -4.81
C ILE A 31 5.99 -13.51 -6.30
N VAL A 32 4.73 -13.26 -6.63
CA VAL A 32 4.31 -12.97 -8.02
C VAL A 32 5.02 -11.72 -8.56
N ILE A 33 5.12 -10.68 -7.73
CA ILE A 33 5.80 -9.44 -8.10
C ILE A 33 7.30 -9.65 -8.27
N ASP A 34 7.97 -10.34 -7.35
CA ASP A 34 9.41 -10.64 -7.45
C ASP A 34 9.74 -11.38 -8.75
N LEU A 35 8.87 -12.31 -9.15
CA LEU A 35 9.01 -13.06 -10.39
C LEU A 35 8.88 -12.15 -11.62
N LEU A 36 7.91 -11.22 -11.62
CA LEU A 36 7.70 -10.25 -12.71
C LEU A 36 8.73 -9.12 -12.73
N VAL A 37 9.38 -8.82 -11.60
CA VAL A 37 10.52 -7.88 -11.56
C VAL A 37 11.75 -8.49 -12.24
N ARG A 38 11.94 -9.81 -12.13
CA ARG A 38 13.04 -10.54 -12.80
C ARG A 38 12.74 -10.81 -14.27
N ASN A 39 11.47 -11.07 -14.59
CA ASN A 39 10.99 -11.40 -15.94
C ASN A 39 9.92 -10.38 -16.36
N PRO A 40 10.26 -9.35 -17.16
CA PRO A 40 9.41 -8.19 -17.41
C PRO A 40 8.00 -8.50 -17.93
N CYS A 41 7.83 -9.60 -18.68
CA CYS A 41 6.55 -10.00 -19.25
C CYS A 41 6.45 -11.52 -19.27
N MET A 42 5.50 -12.10 -18.53
CA MET A 42 5.34 -13.56 -18.45
C MET A 42 3.93 -14.02 -18.75
N LYS A 43 3.83 -15.22 -19.32
CA LYS A 43 2.57 -15.91 -19.61
C LYS A 43 1.96 -16.47 -18.33
N GLU A 44 0.64 -16.48 -18.25
CA GLU A 44 -0.09 -17.03 -17.10
C GLU A 44 0.31 -18.47 -16.79
N ASP A 45 0.38 -19.33 -17.81
CA ASP A 45 0.71 -20.74 -17.65
C ASP A 45 2.14 -20.96 -17.13
N ASP A 46 3.09 -20.12 -17.54
CA ASP A 46 4.48 -20.21 -17.08
C ASP A 46 4.61 -19.77 -15.61
N ILE A 47 3.85 -18.76 -15.19
CA ILE A 47 3.79 -18.34 -13.78
C ILE A 47 3.22 -19.48 -12.91
N ILE A 48 2.17 -20.16 -13.39
CA ILE A 48 1.58 -21.33 -12.72
C ILE A 48 2.61 -22.45 -12.60
N GLU A 49 3.32 -22.74 -13.69
CA GLU A 49 4.30 -23.83 -13.73
C GLU A 49 5.51 -23.56 -12.83
N LEU A 50 6.00 -22.31 -12.78
CA LEU A 50 7.14 -21.91 -11.96
C LEU A 50 6.81 -21.86 -10.47
N LEU A 51 5.66 -21.27 -10.11
CA LEU A 51 5.26 -21.11 -8.71
C LEU A 51 4.54 -22.34 -8.14
N LYS A 52 4.15 -23.30 -9.00
CA LYS A 52 3.39 -24.51 -8.64
C LYS A 52 2.08 -24.22 -7.89
N TYR A 53 1.47 -23.06 -8.13
CA TYR A 53 0.15 -22.72 -7.60
C TYR A 53 -0.97 -23.39 -8.40
N ASP A 54 -2.13 -23.57 -7.76
CA ASP A 54 -3.35 -23.89 -8.51
C ASP A 54 -3.78 -22.67 -9.35
N ARG A 55 -4.34 -22.94 -10.53
CA ARG A 55 -4.78 -21.92 -11.49
C ARG A 55 -5.77 -20.95 -10.86
N LYS A 56 -6.71 -21.45 -10.04
CA LYS A 56 -7.70 -20.58 -9.37
C LYS A 56 -7.04 -19.67 -8.34
N GLN A 57 -6.09 -20.20 -7.56
CA GLN A 57 -5.36 -19.44 -6.55
C GLN A 57 -4.52 -18.34 -7.18
N LEU A 58 -3.69 -18.66 -8.18
CA LEU A 58 -2.88 -17.66 -8.87
C LEU A 58 -3.75 -16.55 -9.47
N ARG A 59 -4.87 -16.93 -10.09
CA ARG A 59 -5.77 -15.95 -10.71
C ARG A 59 -6.43 -15.02 -9.68
N SER A 60 -6.66 -15.50 -8.46
CA SER A 60 -7.08 -14.66 -7.33
C SER A 60 -6.02 -13.59 -7.01
N TYR A 61 -4.76 -14.01 -6.80
CA TYR A 61 -3.65 -13.09 -6.49
C TYR A 61 -3.39 -12.08 -7.61
N ILE A 62 -3.41 -12.52 -8.87
CA ILE A 62 -3.27 -11.65 -10.03
C ILE A 62 -4.42 -10.64 -10.10
N ASN A 63 -5.66 -11.06 -9.84
CA ASN A 63 -6.81 -10.17 -9.88
C ASN A 63 -6.71 -9.06 -8.82
N THR A 64 -6.24 -9.37 -7.61
CA THR A 64 -5.95 -8.37 -6.57
C THR A 64 -4.89 -7.37 -7.04
N LEU A 65 -3.77 -7.87 -7.60
CA LEU A 65 -2.73 -6.98 -8.12
C LEU A 65 -3.20 -6.13 -9.32
N LYS A 66 -4.14 -6.65 -10.11
CA LYS A 66 -4.77 -5.90 -11.21
C LYS A 66 -5.76 -4.85 -10.73
N SER A 67 -6.59 -5.15 -9.72
CA SER A 67 -7.51 -4.16 -9.16
C SER A 67 -6.77 -2.99 -8.51
N GLU A 68 -5.60 -3.27 -7.96
CA GLU A 68 -4.67 -2.27 -7.41
C GLU A 68 -3.87 -1.52 -8.49
N LYS A 69 -4.06 -1.87 -9.77
CA LYS A 69 -3.39 -1.31 -10.95
C LYS A 69 -1.87 -1.50 -10.98
N PHE A 70 -1.35 -2.48 -10.25
CA PHE A 70 0.07 -2.80 -10.25
C PHE A 70 0.46 -3.55 -11.52
N LEU A 71 -0.44 -4.41 -12.00
CA LEU A 71 -0.26 -5.21 -13.20
C LEU A 71 -1.13 -4.74 -14.34
N LYS A 72 -0.57 -4.78 -15.55
CA LYS A 72 -1.32 -4.77 -16.81
C LYS A 72 -1.35 -6.18 -17.38
N PHE A 73 -2.34 -6.43 -18.24
CA PHE A 73 -2.42 -7.68 -18.98
C PHE A 73 -2.51 -7.38 -20.47
N ARG A 74 -1.92 -8.27 -21.27
CA ARG A 74 -2.02 -8.27 -22.73
C ARG A 74 -2.42 -9.65 -23.20
N MET A 75 -3.51 -9.74 -23.96
CA MET A 75 -3.90 -10.99 -24.60
C MET A 75 -3.19 -11.10 -25.95
N ARG A 76 -2.55 -12.23 -26.22
CA ARG A 76 -2.01 -12.58 -27.54
C ARG A 76 -2.61 -13.90 -27.98
N VAL A 77 -2.88 -14.01 -29.27
CA VAL A 77 -3.29 -15.28 -29.89
C VAL A 77 -2.04 -15.89 -30.50
N GLU A 78 -1.68 -17.08 -30.04
CA GLU A 78 -0.57 -17.84 -30.60
C GLU A 78 -1.17 -19.03 -31.35
N THR A 79 -0.64 -19.29 -32.55
CA THR A 79 -0.98 -20.50 -33.29
C THR A 79 0.03 -21.56 -32.89
N ASP A 80 -0.45 -22.60 -32.20
CA ASP A 80 0.38 -23.73 -31.79
C ASP A 80 0.91 -24.50 -33.01
N THR A 81 1.89 -25.38 -32.80
CA THR A 81 2.48 -26.23 -33.87
C THR A 81 1.46 -27.13 -34.55
N GLU A 82 0.30 -27.37 -33.92
CA GLU A 82 -0.85 -28.10 -34.49
C GLU A 82 -1.82 -27.21 -35.29
N GLY A 83 -1.53 -25.92 -35.47
CA GLY A 83 -2.41 -24.97 -36.17
C GLY A 83 -3.61 -24.50 -35.34
N LYS A 84 -3.70 -24.89 -34.06
CA LYS A 84 -4.74 -24.42 -33.14
C LYS A 84 -4.40 -23.03 -32.61
N MET A 85 -5.35 -22.10 -32.75
CA MET A 85 -5.23 -20.75 -32.21
C MET A 85 -5.59 -20.75 -30.72
N THR A 86 -4.61 -20.56 -29.84
CA THR A 86 -4.80 -20.46 -28.38
C THR A 86 -4.59 -19.03 -27.91
N ARG A 87 -5.48 -18.57 -27.01
CA ARG A 87 -5.40 -17.23 -26.41
C ARG A 87 -4.58 -17.32 -25.12
N HIS A 88 -3.56 -16.50 -25.00
CA HIS A 88 -2.70 -16.44 -23.83
C HIS A 88 -2.67 -15.05 -23.22
N ASN A 89 -2.71 -15.01 -21.89
CA ASN A 89 -2.62 -13.79 -21.11
C ASN A 89 -1.17 -13.60 -20.67
N TYR A 90 -0.60 -12.46 -21.03
CA TYR A 90 0.69 -11.99 -20.57
C TYR A 90 0.50 -10.92 -19.50
N TYR A 91 1.28 -11.00 -18.43
CA TYR A 91 1.26 -10.06 -17.33
C TYR A 91 2.60 -9.34 -17.21
N PHE A 92 2.55 -8.05 -16.93
CA PHE A 92 3.71 -7.20 -16.70
C PHE A 92 3.37 -6.08 -15.71
N ILE A 93 4.39 -5.55 -15.04
CA ILE A 93 4.25 -4.50 -14.04
C ILE A 93 4.10 -3.14 -14.71
N ASN A 94 3.11 -2.36 -14.29
CA ASN A 94 2.93 -0.98 -14.72
C ASN A 94 3.53 -0.02 -13.68
N TYR A 95 4.84 0.22 -13.78
CA TYR A 95 5.58 1.01 -12.78
C TYR A 95 5.06 2.46 -12.64
N LEU A 96 4.66 3.12 -13.73
CA LEU A 96 4.15 4.50 -13.66
C LEU A 96 2.84 4.58 -12.87
N MET A 97 1.90 3.68 -13.18
CA MET A 97 0.63 3.64 -12.46
C MET A 97 0.83 3.20 -11.01
N PHE A 98 1.72 2.23 -10.78
CA PHE A 98 2.08 1.79 -9.44
C PHE A 98 2.58 2.95 -8.56
N VAL A 99 3.54 3.75 -9.02
CA VAL A 99 4.06 4.91 -8.26
C VAL A 99 2.93 5.89 -7.92
N ASN A 100 2.06 6.21 -8.89
CA ASN A 100 0.93 7.11 -8.68
C ASN A 100 -0.08 6.57 -7.65
N VAL A 101 -0.39 5.26 -7.72
CA VAL A 101 -1.29 4.61 -6.77
C VAL A 101 -0.70 4.60 -5.36
N VAL A 102 0.60 4.33 -5.22
CA VAL A 102 1.28 4.36 -3.92
C VAL A 102 1.25 5.76 -3.33
N LYS A 103 1.61 6.80 -4.11
CA LYS A 103 1.52 8.20 -3.66
C LYS A 103 0.12 8.56 -3.20
N TYR A 104 -0.90 8.20 -3.98
CA TYR A 104 -2.29 8.44 -3.64
C TYR A 104 -2.71 7.75 -2.34
N LYS A 105 -2.41 6.47 -2.17
CA LYS A 105 -2.78 5.72 -0.96
C LYS A 105 -2.07 6.27 0.28
N LEU A 106 -0.79 6.61 0.19
CA LEU A 106 -0.04 7.20 1.32
C LEU A 106 -0.60 8.56 1.74
N ASP A 107 -0.94 9.42 0.78
CA ASP A 107 -1.61 10.70 1.07
C ASP A 107 -2.97 10.49 1.76
N HIS A 108 -3.76 9.52 1.30
CA HIS A 108 -5.03 9.19 1.95
C HIS A 108 -4.85 8.65 3.38
N VAL A 109 -3.89 7.76 3.61
CA VAL A 109 -3.61 7.23 4.96
C VAL A 109 -3.16 8.35 5.88
N ARG A 110 -2.26 9.22 5.41
CA ARG A 110 -1.80 10.39 6.17
C ARG A 110 -2.96 11.30 6.58
N ARG A 111 -3.80 11.70 5.61
CA ARG A 111 -4.97 12.57 5.89
C ARG A 111 -5.95 11.93 6.87
N LYS A 112 -6.10 10.61 6.81
CA LYS A 112 -6.97 9.88 7.73
C LYS A 112 -6.44 9.95 9.16
N ILE A 113 -5.13 9.75 9.36
CA ILE A 113 -4.50 9.86 10.69
C ILE A 113 -4.59 11.30 11.21
N GLU A 114 -4.32 12.30 10.37
CA GLU A 114 -4.44 13.72 10.74
C GLU A 114 -5.88 14.10 11.12
N MET A 115 -6.89 13.55 10.42
CA MET A 115 -8.29 13.74 10.74
C MET A 115 -8.67 13.08 12.08
N GLU A 116 -8.25 11.83 12.31
CA GLU A 116 -8.48 11.11 13.56
C GLU A 116 -7.83 11.83 14.76
N GLU A 117 -6.65 12.42 14.59
CA GLU A 117 -6.01 13.24 15.65
C GLU A 117 -6.80 14.52 15.96
N ARG A 118 -7.29 15.20 14.92
CA ARG A 118 -8.11 16.41 15.08
C ARG A 118 -9.42 16.09 15.79
N ASP A 119 -10.11 15.04 15.35
CA ASP A 119 -11.39 14.63 15.92
C ASP A 119 -11.21 14.26 17.40
N ASN A 120 -10.13 13.57 17.75
CA ASN A 120 -9.77 13.29 19.14
C ASN A 120 -9.49 14.54 19.97
N THR A 121 -8.81 15.54 19.42
CA THR A 121 -8.55 16.81 20.13
C THR A 121 -9.82 17.65 20.30
N SER A 122 -10.78 17.54 19.38
CA SER A 122 -12.06 18.27 19.43
C SER A 122 -13.17 17.53 20.19
N ARG A 123 -12.91 16.31 20.65
CA ARG A 123 -13.90 15.51 21.38
C ARG A 123 -14.13 16.09 22.77
N ALA A 124 -15.38 16.01 23.22
CA ALA A 124 -15.71 16.42 24.57
C ALA A 124 -15.12 15.46 25.61
N SER A 125 -14.38 16.02 26.57
CA SER A 125 -13.77 15.30 27.69
C SER A 125 -14.69 15.23 28.90
N PHE A 126 -15.70 16.10 28.96
CA PHE A 126 -16.63 16.21 30.09
C PHE A 126 -18.07 16.11 29.62
N LYS A 127 -18.92 15.50 30.44
CA LYS A 127 -20.37 15.40 30.22
C LYS A 127 -21.14 15.79 31.48
N CYS A 128 -22.17 16.60 31.33
CA CYS A 128 -23.08 16.92 32.41
C CYS A 128 -24.14 15.80 32.55
N PRO A 129 -24.33 15.21 33.75
CA PRO A 129 -25.35 14.18 33.95
C PRO A 129 -26.78 14.74 33.96
N GLY A 130 -26.97 16.01 34.32
CA GLY A 130 -28.30 16.63 34.43
C GLY A 130 -28.91 17.07 33.10
N CYS A 131 -28.12 17.66 32.21
CA CYS A 131 -28.60 18.19 30.91
C CYS A 131 -27.95 17.54 29.68
N GLU A 132 -27.14 16.50 29.87
CA GLU A 132 -26.43 15.71 28.85
C GLU A 132 -25.48 16.48 27.92
N LYS A 133 -25.27 17.78 28.17
CA LYS A 133 -24.31 18.58 27.40
C LYS A 133 -22.88 18.11 27.63
N THR A 134 -22.10 18.16 26.57
CA THR A 134 -20.71 17.72 26.56
C THR A 134 -19.79 18.92 26.33
N PHE A 135 -18.64 18.93 26.99
CA PHE A 135 -17.69 20.02 26.97
C PHE A 135 -16.28 19.50 26.68
N THR A 136 -15.51 20.28 25.94
CA THR A 136 -14.12 19.95 25.57
C THR A 136 -13.12 20.46 26.60
N ASP A 137 -11.88 19.96 26.56
CA ASP A 137 -10.79 20.45 27.43
C ASP A 137 -10.56 21.97 27.32
N LEU A 138 -10.86 22.57 26.17
CA LEU A 138 -10.71 24.00 25.93
C LEU A 138 -11.76 24.85 26.65
N GLU A 139 -12.89 24.25 27.05
CA GLU A 139 -14.00 24.92 27.72
C GLU A 139 -13.93 24.76 29.25
N VAL A 140 -12.95 24.00 29.76
CA VAL A 140 -12.79 23.66 31.18
C VAL A 140 -12.60 24.89 32.05
N ASP A 141 -11.85 25.89 31.58
CA ASP A 141 -11.66 27.16 32.29
C ASP A 141 -12.99 27.90 32.55
N GLN A 142 -13.99 27.70 31.70
CA GLN A 142 -15.33 28.30 31.85
C GLN A 142 -16.23 27.50 32.79
N LEU A 143 -15.89 26.24 33.06
CA LEU A 143 -16.62 25.34 33.95
C LEU A 143 -16.08 25.38 35.38
N PHE A 144 -14.84 25.83 35.59
CA PHE A 144 -14.20 25.77 36.90
C PHE A 144 -14.71 26.86 37.86
N ASP A 145 -15.30 26.44 38.97
CA ASP A 145 -15.72 27.34 40.04
C ASP A 145 -14.66 27.39 41.16
N LEU A 146 -14.07 28.58 41.33
CA LEU A 146 -13.04 28.86 42.34
C LEU A 146 -13.53 28.68 43.78
N SER A 147 -14.83 28.82 44.03
CA SER A 147 -15.39 28.75 45.37
C SER A 147 -15.58 27.31 45.87
N THR A 148 -15.96 26.40 44.97
CA THR A 148 -16.23 24.99 45.26
C THR A 148 -15.10 24.06 44.83
N GLN A 149 -14.13 24.56 44.05
CA GLN A 149 -13.05 23.78 43.42
C GLN A 149 -13.56 22.62 42.55
N LYS A 150 -14.72 22.79 41.93
CA LYS A 150 -15.40 21.79 41.10
C LYS A 150 -15.71 22.33 39.72
N PHE A 151 -15.91 21.43 38.76
CA PHE A 151 -16.38 21.79 37.43
C PHE A 151 -17.91 21.78 37.40
N ILE A 152 -18.50 22.92 37.08
CA ILE A 152 -19.94 23.16 37.12
C ILE A 152 -20.43 23.47 35.70
N CYS A 153 -21.53 22.82 35.32
CA CYS A 153 -22.18 23.05 34.03
C CYS A 153 -22.75 24.47 33.94
N THR A 154 -22.40 25.19 32.87
CA THR A 154 -22.89 26.55 32.59
C THR A 154 -24.39 26.66 32.33
N TYR A 155 -25.09 25.54 32.08
CA TYR A 155 -26.51 25.54 31.73
C TYR A 155 -27.45 25.11 32.85
N CYS A 156 -27.06 24.11 33.66
CA CYS A 156 -27.90 23.59 34.74
C CYS A 156 -27.26 23.69 36.13
N SER A 157 -26.06 24.26 36.23
CA SER A 157 -25.32 24.44 37.49
C SER A 157 -25.03 23.13 38.24
N GLU A 158 -25.04 21.99 37.55
CA GLU A 158 -24.72 20.68 38.11
C GLU A 158 -23.27 20.30 37.83
N GLU A 159 -22.66 19.49 38.71
CA GLU A 159 -21.27 19.04 38.58
C GLU A 159 -21.10 18.20 37.30
N VAL A 160 -20.14 18.59 36.46
CA VAL A 160 -19.81 17.82 35.24
C VAL A 160 -18.86 16.68 35.59
N VAL A 161 -19.04 15.55 34.92
CA VAL A 161 -18.19 14.37 35.09
C VAL A 161 -17.32 14.17 33.86
N GLU A 162 -16.14 13.58 34.04
CA GLU A 162 -15.31 13.15 32.92
C GLU A 162 -16.03 12.06 32.12
N ASP A 163 -16.00 12.17 30.80
CA ASP A 163 -16.48 11.12 29.92
C ASP A 163 -15.40 10.03 29.83
N GLU A 164 -15.56 8.94 30.59
CA GLU A 164 -14.62 7.80 30.61
C GLU A 164 -14.37 7.21 29.21
N SER A 165 -15.30 7.41 28.26
CA SER A 165 -15.13 6.97 26.87
C SER A 165 -14.16 7.85 26.05
N ALA A 166 -13.76 9.02 26.57
CA ALA A 166 -12.76 9.91 25.98
C ALA A 166 -11.32 9.54 26.38
N VAL A 167 -11.12 8.83 27.51
CA VAL A 167 -9.80 8.49 28.07
C VAL A 167 -9.03 7.45 27.23
N MET A 168 -9.71 6.64 26.43
CA MET A 168 -9.10 5.51 25.72
C MET A 168 -8.18 5.86 24.51
N GLN A 169 -8.00 7.14 24.12
CA GLN A 169 -7.32 7.46 22.84
C GLN A 169 -6.07 8.37 22.93
N LYS A 170 -5.30 8.30 24.02
CA LYS A 170 -3.91 8.83 24.03
C LYS A 170 -2.99 8.22 22.94
N ASP A 171 -3.47 7.21 22.21
CA ASP A 171 -2.76 6.51 21.14
C ASP A 171 -2.65 7.27 19.81
N ALA A 172 -3.52 8.27 19.52
CA ALA A 172 -3.54 8.90 18.18
C ALA A 172 -2.27 9.71 17.86
N ARG A 173 -1.74 10.50 18.81
CA ARG A 173 -0.46 11.20 18.64
C ARG A 173 0.71 10.24 18.44
N THR A 174 0.69 9.11 19.16
CA THR A 174 1.69 8.04 19.02
C THR A 174 1.59 7.38 17.64
N LEU A 175 0.39 7.28 17.07
CA LEU A 175 0.14 6.68 15.77
C LEU A 175 0.76 7.49 14.62
N LEU A 176 0.64 8.83 14.65
CA LEU A 176 1.24 9.69 13.62
C LEU A 176 2.76 9.61 13.63
N ALA A 177 3.38 9.64 14.82
CA ALA A 177 4.82 9.49 14.96
C ALA A 177 5.32 8.15 14.42
N LYS A 178 4.65 7.04 14.79
CA LYS A 178 4.96 5.69 14.29
C LYS A 178 4.77 5.58 12.77
N PHE A 179 3.70 6.17 12.23
CA PHE A 179 3.44 6.19 10.79
C PHE A 179 4.57 6.88 10.03
N ASN A 180 4.99 8.06 10.47
CA ASN A 180 6.09 8.79 9.81
C ASN A 180 7.40 7.99 9.84
N GLU A 181 7.73 7.39 10.98
CA GLU A 181 8.93 6.55 11.11
C GLU A 181 8.90 5.33 10.19
N GLN A 182 7.76 4.64 10.09
CA GLN A 182 7.62 3.44 9.28
C GLN A 182 7.56 3.71 7.76
N ILE A 183 7.00 4.86 7.34
CA ILE A 183 6.81 5.19 5.93
C ILE A 183 7.99 5.96 5.33
N GLU A 184 8.85 6.58 6.14
CA GLU A 184 10.04 7.30 5.67
C GLU A 184 10.86 6.53 4.60
N PRO A 185 11.14 5.22 4.74
CA PRO A 185 11.86 4.47 3.71
C PRO A 185 11.16 4.47 2.35
N ILE A 186 9.83 4.48 2.33
CA ILE A 186 9.03 4.53 1.10
C ILE A 186 9.08 5.94 0.50
N TYR A 187 9.00 6.99 1.32
CA TYR A 187 9.13 8.38 0.84
C TYR A 187 10.52 8.68 0.26
N VAL A 188 11.59 8.13 0.84
CA VAL A 188 12.94 8.22 0.28
C VAL A 188 12.97 7.62 -1.12
N LEU A 189 12.48 6.39 -1.28
CA LEU A 189 12.44 5.72 -2.60
C LEU A 189 11.53 6.45 -3.60
N LEU A 190 10.39 6.99 -3.15
CA LEU A 190 9.50 7.77 -4.02
C LEU A 190 10.18 9.04 -4.55
N ARG A 191 10.95 9.74 -3.71
CA ARG A 191 11.75 10.91 -4.13
C ARG A 191 12.82 10.54 -5.15
N GLU A 192 13.49 9.40 -4.96
CA GLU A 192 14.43 8.87 -5.96
C GLU A 192 13.74 8.50 -7.29
N CYS A 193 12.44 8.23 -7.25
CA CYS A 193 11.64 7.91 -8.43
C CYS A 193 11.00 9.13 -9.10
N ASP A 194 11.10 10.33 -8.51
CA ASP A 194 10.51 11.54 -9.06
C ASP A 194 11.29 12.01 -10.30
N GLY A 195 10.55 12.33 -11.38
CA GLY A 195 11.14 12.74 -12.64
C GLY A 195 11.59 11.61 -13.56
N ILE A 196 11.40 10.34 -13.19
CA ILE A 196 11.69 9.21 -14.06
C ILE A 196 10.71 9.21 -15.25
N SER A 197 11.25 9.28 -16.46
CA SER A 197 10.54 9.05 -17.71
C SER A 197 10.93 7.67 -18.27
N LEU A 198 9.98 6.74 -18.30
CA LEU A 198 10.20 5.37 -18.81
C LEU A 198 9.90 5.32 -20.32
N SER A 199 10.70 4.56 -21.07
CA SER A 199 10.47 4.32 -22.51
C SER A 199 9.17 3.54 -22.76
N GLN A 200 8.63 3.65 -23.98
CA GLN A 200 7.45 2.86 -24.40
C GLN A 200 7.71 1.35 -24.31
N ASP A 201 8.94 0.90 -24.50
CA ASP A 201 9.32 -0.52 -24.43
C ASP A 201 9.22 -1.08 -23.00
N ILE A 202 9.47 -0.25 -21.97
CA ILE A 202 9.25 -0.64 -20.56
C ILE A 202 7.75 -0.60 -20.22
N LEU A 203 6.99 0.30 -20.85
CA LEU A 203 5.55 0.40 -20.64
C LEU A 203 4.79 -0.76 -21.27
N GLU A 204 5.35 -1.38 -22.30
CA GLU A 204 4.80 -2.53 -23.02
C GLU A 204 5.88 -3.58 -23.35
N PRO A 205 6.42 -4.28 -22.34
CA PRO A 205 7.51 -5.21 -22.55
C PRO A 205 7.12 -6.38 -23.46
N GLU A 206 8.05 -6.82 -24.29
CA GLU A 206 7.91 -8.04 -25.07
C GLU A 206 7.87 -9.29 -24.16
N PRO A 207 7.12 -10.34 -24.54
CA PRO A 207 7.10 -11.61 -23.82
C PRO A 207 8.51 -12.16 -23.57
N THR A 208 8.79 -12.52 -22.32
CA THR A 208 10.06 -13.15 -21.95
C THR A 208 10.06 -14.58 -22.51
N ASP A 209 11.04 -14.94 -23.34
CA ASP A 209 11.15 -16.31 -23.86
C ASP A 209 11.75 -17.25 -22.81
N LEU A 210 10.88 -18.01 -22.15
CA LEU A 210 11.28 -18.94 -21.10
C LEU A 210 11.85 -20.26 -21.64
N LYS A 211 11.76 -20.54 -22.96
CA LYS A 211 12.25 -21.80 -23.56
C LYS A 211 13.76 -22.00 -23.38
N HIS A 212 14.51 -20.92 -23.20
CA HIS A 212 15.96 -20.95 -22.94
C HIS A 212 16.34 -20.93 -21.44
N THR A 213 15.38 -20.65 -20.54
CA THR A 213 15.61 -20.53 -19.09
C THR A 213 15.56 -21.86 -18.33
N SER A 214 15.06 -22.93 -18.97
CA SER A 214 15.00 -24.29 -18.40
C SER A 214 16.38 -24.83 -17.96
N ARG A 215 17.48 -24.27 -18.50
CA ARG A 215 18.86 -24.61 -18.06
C ARG A 215 19.28 -23.98 -16.72
N TYR A 216 18.67 -22.88 -16.29
CA TYR A 216 19.02 -22.21 -15.03
C TYR A 216 18.30 -22.78 -13.81
N VAL A 217 17.15 -23.44 -14.00
CA VAL A 217 16.41 -24.07 -12.90
C VAL A 217 17.10 -25.37 -12.43
N ALA A 218 17.93 -25.98 -13.27
CA ALA A 218 18.65 -27.22 -12.96
C ALA A 218 19.94 -27.01 -12.14
N ASN A 219 20.48 -25.79 -12.06
CA ASN A 219 21.71 -25.49 -11.31
C ASN A 219 21.49 -24.33 -10.33
N SER A 220 21.06 -24.71 -9.12
CA SER A 220 21.42 -24.04 -7.86
C SER A 220 20.63 -22.79 -7.42
N GLN A 221 19.92 -22.94 -6.30
CA GLN A 221 19.68 -21.91 -5.25
C GLN A 221 18.52 -20.90 -5.37
N ILE A 222 17.41 -21.20 -6.07
CA ILE A 222 16.21 -20.33 -5.97
C ILE A 222 15.51 -20.47 -4.60
N LEU A 223 15.72 -21.55 -3.85
CA LEU A 223 15.08 -21.76 -2.54
C LEU A 223 15.80 -21.13 -1.33
N VAL A 224 17.04 -20.66 -1.47
CA VAL A 224 17.82 -20.19 -0.30
C VAL A 224 17.62 -18.70 0.01
N TYR A 225 17.09 -17.92 -0.95
CA TYR A 225 16.83 -16.48 -0.74
C TYR A 225 15.40 -16.14 -0.28
N PHE A 226 14.60 -17.15 0.08
CA PHE A 226 13.20 -16.92 0.51
C PHE A 226 13.04 -16.67 2.03
N TYR A 227 14.12 -16.65 2.81
CA TYR A 227 14.08 -16.46 4.27
C TYR A 227 15.21 -15.58 4.85
N LEU A 228 15.73 -14.60 4.11
CA LEU A 228 16.59 -13.54 4.64
C LEU A 228 16.17 -12.17 4.13
#